data_AF-A0A382L016-F1
#
_entry.id   AF-A0A382L016-F1
#
_cell.length_a   1.000
_cell.length_b   1.000
_cell.length_c   1.000
_cell.angle_alpha   90.00
_cell.angle_beta   90.00
_cell.angle_gamma   90.00
#
_symmetry.space_group_name_H-M   'P 1'
#
loop_
_entity.id
_entity.type
_entity.pdbx_description
1 polymer ?
#
loop_
_entity_poly.entity_id
_entity_poly.type
_entity_poly.pdbx_seq_one_letter_code
_entity_poly.pdbx_strand_id
1 'polypeptide(L)'
;MGTDKAALLSRGETQLGCAVQLLESSLKKVYVSTNVAQSDDPVRRDFELIVDRYEDMGPLAGMLSAMDIFPTQSWLVLACDLPNLDEKTIECLL
;
A
#
# COMPACT_ATOMS: atom_id res chain seq x y z
N MET A 1 21.22 1.57 7.29
CA MET A 1 20.71 1.37 8.66
C MET A 1 19.35 2.04 8.74
N GLY A 2 18.28 1.27 8.61
CA GLY A 2 16.92 1.79 8.57
C GLY A 2 15.99 0.61 8.73
N THR A 3 15.46 0.43 9.94
CA THR A 3 14.42 -0.56 10.21
C THR A 3 13.26 -0.29 9.26
N ASP A 4 12.82 -1.29 8.50
CA ASP A 4 11.68 -1.17 7.58
C ASP A 4 10.48 -0.66 8.38
N LYS A 5 10.07 0.59 8.13
CA LYS A 5 9.00 1.24 8.89
C LYS A 5 7.69 0.46 8.76
N ALA A 6 7.52 -0.30 7.68
CA ALA A 6 6.36 -1.16 7.49
C ALA A 6 6.21 -2.24 8.58
N ALA A 7 7.32 -2.61 9.26
CA ALA A 7 7.34 -3.58 10.34
C ALA A 7 7.26 -2.96 11.75
N LEU A 8 7.08 -1.64 11.88
CA LEU A 8 6.85 -1.01 13.18
C LEU A 8 5.47 -1.40 13.71
N LEU A 9 5.47 -2.20 14.77
CA LEU A 9 4.27 -2.63 15.49
C LEU A 9 3.67 -1.45 16.25
N SER A 10 2.49 -1.00 15.85
CA SER A 10 1.64 -0.12 16.65
C SER A 10 0.46 -0.94 17.13
N ARG A 11 0.30 -1.09 18.46
CA ARG A 11 -0.84 -1.80 19.07
C ARG A 11 -1.01 -3.29 18.70
N GLY A 12 0.04 -3.95 18.22
CA GLY A 12 0.02 -5.37 17.86
C GLY A 12 -0.24 -5.66 16.38
N GLU A 13 -0.49 -4.63 15.58
CA GLU A 13 -0.60 -4.71 14.13
C GLU A 13 0.52 -3.91 13.45
N THR A 14 0.88 -4.28 12.22
CA THR A 14 1.83 -3.51 11.43
C THR A 14 1.17 -2.24 10.91
N GLN A 15 1.94 -1.16 10.76
CA GLN A 15 1.38 0.09 10.21
C GLN A 15 0.76 -0.12 8.82
N LEU A 16 1.36 -1.00 8.00
CA LEU A 16 0.79 -1.42 6.72
C LEU A 16 -0.58 -2.08 6.90
N GLY A 17 -0.71 -3.01 7.86
CA GLY A 17 -1.97 -3.69 8.15
C GLY A 17 -3.07 -2.71 8.56
N CYS A 18 -2.77 -1.78 9.47
CA CYS A 18 -3.75 -0.74 9.86
C CYS A 18 -4.17 0.13 8.67
N ALA A 19 -3.24 0.51 7.78
CA ALA A 19 -3.56 1.30 6.59
C ALA A 19 -4.43 0.54 5.59
N VAL A 20 -4.16 -0.75 5.37
CA VAL A 20 -4.97 -1.61 4.51
C VAL A 20 -6.38 -1.76 5.07
N GLN A 21 -6.51 -2.10 6.36
CA GLN A 21 -7.82 -2.22 7.02
C GLN A 21 -8.64 -0.92 6.92
N LEU A 22 -7.99 0.23 7.09
CA LEU A 22 -8.63 1.53 6.95
C LEU A 22 -9.17 1.77 5.53
N LEU A 23 -8.40 1.40 4.50
CA LEU A 23 -8.84 1.54 3.12
C LEU A 23 -9.96 0.54 2.77
N GLU A 24 -9.87 -0.70 3.28
CA GLU A 24 -10.86 -1.75 3.04
C GLU A 24 -12.24 -1.43 3.66
N SER A 25 -12.33 -0.52 4.64
CA SER A 25 -13.62 -0.07 5.18
C SER A 25 -14.45 0.69 4.13
N SER A 26 -13.78 1.38 3.19
CA SER A 26 -14.39 2.30 2.24
C SER A 26 -14.21 1.89 0.77
N LEU A 27 -13.23 1.02 0.47
CA LEU A 27 -12.90 0.57 -0.88
C LEU A 27 -13.13 -0.93 -1.06
N LYS A 28 -13.68 -1.31 -2.22
CA LYS A 28 -13.94 -2.73 -2.55
C LYS A 28 -12.68 -3.55 -2.76
N LYS A 29 -11.57 -2.91 -3.13
CA LYS A 29 -10.32 -3.58 -3.49
C LYS A 29 -9.15 -2.70 -3.12
N VAL A 30 -8.21 -3.28 -2.38
CA VAL A 30 -6.99 -2.63 -1.92
C VAL A 30 -5.81 -3.52 -2.32
N TYR A 31 -4.73 -2.89 -2.77
CA TYR A 31 -3.50 -3.57 -3.11
C TYR A 31 -2.33 -2.89 -2.39
N VAL A 32 -1.31 -3.69 -2.05
CA VAL A 32 -0.03 -3.21 -1.54
C VAL A 32 0.97 -3.16 -2.69
N SER A 33 1.51 -1.98 -2.95
CA SER A 33 2.61 -1.79 -3.89
C SER A 33 3.92 -2.32 -3.30
N THR A 34 4.66 -3.10 -4.07
CA THR A 34 5.96 -3.64 -3.65
C THR A 34 6.88 -3.84 -4.85
N ASN A 35 8.20 -3.80 -4.64
CA ASN A 35 9.13 -4.21 -5.68
C ASN A 35 9.34 -5.74 -5.66
N VAL A 36 9.96 -6.27 -6.72
CA VAL A 36 10.21 -7.71 -6.87
C VAL A 36 10.95 -8.29 -5.66
N ALA A 37 11.97 -7.61 -5.16
CA ALA A 37 12.80 -8.07 -4.05
C ALA A 37 12.07 -8.13 -2.69
N GLN A 38 10.98 -7.38 -2.54
CA GLN A 38 10.17 -7.28 -1.32
C GLN A 38 8.83 -8.01 -1.43
N SER A 39 8.57 -8.71 -2.54
CA SER A 39 7.29 -9.43 -2.74
C SER A 39 7.10 -10.60 -1.78
N ASP A 40 8.18 -11.28 -1.38
CA ASP A 40 8.17 -12.38 -0.40
C ASP A 40 8.38 -11.92 1.05
N ASP A 41 8.33 -10.60 1.32
CA ASP A 41 8.46 -10.05 2.67
C ASP A 41 7.34 -10.56 3.59
N PRO A 42 7.64 -11.03 4.82
CA PRO A 42 6.66 -11.62 5.73
C PRO A 42 5.44 -10.74 6.04
N VAL A 43 5.58 -9.41 5.99
CA VAL A 43 4.46 -8.50 6.24
C VAL A 43 3.63 -8.32 4.97
N ARG A 44 4.26 -8.13 3.82
CA ARG A 44 3.57 -7.81 2.56
C ARG A 44 2.88 -9.01 1.94
N ARG A 45 3.45 -10.21 2.07
CA ARG A 45 2.92 -11.45 1.46
C ARG A 45 1.50 -11.82 1.90
N ASP A 46 1.03 -11.27 3.02
CA ASP A 46 -0.30 -11.52 3.56
C ASP A 46 -1.39 -10.66 2.88
N PHE A 47 -1.01 -9.73 1.99
CA PHE A 47 -1.91 -8.84 1.26
C PHE A 47 -1.93 -9.12 -0.24
N GLU A 48 -2.91 -8.57 -0.94
CA GLU A 48 -2.90 -8.56 -2.41
C GLU A 48 -1.86 -7.57 -2.93
N LEU A 49 -0.93 -8.08 -3.74
CA LEU A 49 0.24 -7.31 -4.18
C LEU A 49 0.08 -6.80 -5.60
N ILE A 50 0.55 -5.57 -5.81
CA ILE A 50 0.99 -5.10 -7.13
C ILE A 50 2.50 -5.00 -7.08
N VAL A 51 3.15 -5.89 -7.83
CA VAL A 51 4.61 -5.91 -7.98
C VAL A 51 5.01 -4.94 -9.08
N ASP A 52 5.97 -4.06 -8.78
CA ASP A 52 6.49 -3.08 -9.72
C ASP A 52 6.98 -3.75 -11.02
N ARG A 53 6.48 -3.25 -12.16
CA ARG A 53 6.92 -3.63 -13.52
C ARG A 53 8.07 -2.77 -14.04
N TYR A 54 8.29 -1.63 -13.39
CA TYR A 54 9.27 -0.61 -13.78
C TYR A 54 10.33 -0.50 -12.69
N GLU A 55 11.60 -0.55 -13.07
CA GLU A 55 12.73 -0.41 -12.15
C GLU A 55 13.17 1.05 -12.04
N ASP A 56 13.81 1.42 -10.92
CA ASP A 56 14.43 2.73 -10.67
C ASP A 56 13.52 3.97 -10.79
N MET A 57 12.20 3.81 -10.66
CA MET A 57 11.23 4.93 -10.69
C MET A 57 10.61 5.28 -9.33
N GLY A 58 11.04 4.63 -8.24
CA GLY A 58 10.51 4.88 -6.91
C GLY A 58 8.99 4.68 -6.83
N PRO A 59 8.23 5.49 -6.06
CA PRO A 59 6.77 5.35 -5.94
C PRO A 59 5.99 5.42 -7.26
N LEU A 60 6.57 6.04 -8.30
CA LEU A 60 5.95 6.10 -9.62
C LEU A 60 5.87 4.72 -10.28
N ALA A 61 6.82 3.82 -10.00
CA ALA A 61 6.80 2.45 -10.51
C ALA A 61 5.52 1.73 -10.10
N GLY A 62 5.15 1.82 -8.83
CA GLY A 62 3.93 1.21 -8.29
C GLY A 62 2.66 1.76 -8.92
N MET A 63 2.57 3.09 -9.05
CA MET A 63 1.41 3.75 -9.66
C MET A 63 1.25 3.34 -11.14
N LEU A 64 2.32 3.38 -11.92
CA LEU A 64 2.29 2.95 -13.32
C LEU A 64 1.95 1.47 -13.47
N SER A 65 2.51 0.62 -12.60
CA SER A 65 2.21 -0.81 -12.60
C SER A 65 0.73 -1.08 -12.31
N ALA A 66 0.14 -0.36 -11.37
CA ALA A 66 -1.28 -0.44 -11.05
C ALA A 66 -2.17 0.01 -12.22
N MET A 67 -1.82 1.13 -12.85
CA MET A 67 -2.52 1.65 -14.03
C MET A 67 -2.41 0.70 -15.23
N ASP A 68 -1.27 0.04 -15.43
CA ASP A 68 -1.11 -0.92 -16.53
C ASP A 68 -1.86 -2.25 -16.29
N ILE A 69 -1.96 -2.70 -15.05
CA ILE A 69 -2.72 -3.92 -14.70
C ILE A 69 -4.23 -3.64 -14.83
N PHE A 70 -4.70 -2.47 -14.36
CA PHE A 70 -6.11 -2.09 -14.39
C PHE A 70 -6.31 -0.71 -15.05
N PRO A 71 -6.25 -0.62 -16.39
CA PRO A 71 -6.19 0.66 -17.12
C PRO A 71 -7.46 1.50 -17.09
N THR A 72 -8.59 0.91 -16.69
CA THR A 72 -9.88 1.59 -16.66
C THR A 72 -10.32 2.00 -15.25
N GLN A 73 -9.46 1.81 -14.25
CA GLN A 73 -9.79 2.10 -12.85
C GLN A 73 -9.19 3.41 -12.37
N SER A 74 -9.91 4.10 -11.50
CA SER A 74 -9.40 5.23 -10.74
C SER A 74 -8.74 4.74 -9.45
N TRP A 75 -7.62 5.37 -9.07
CA TRP A 75 -6.79 4.94 -7.95
C TRP A 75 -6.74 6.00 -6.85
N LEU A 76 -7.03 5.59 -5.62
CA LEU A 76 -6.55 6.28 -4.43
C LEU A 76 -5.20 5.66 -4.06
N VAL A 77 -4.15 6.48 -4.01
CA VAL A 77 -2.79 6.04 -3.65
C VAL A 77 -2.45 6.58 -2.27
N LEU A 78 -2.02 5.69 -1.38
CA LEU A 78 -1.70 6.01 0.00
C LEU A 78 -0.27 5.59 0.35
N ALA A 79 0.47 6.49 1.01
CA ALA A 79 1.76 6.15 1.61
C ALA A 79 1.56 5.32 2.89
N CYS A 80 2.33 4.24 3.04
CA CYS A 80 2.21 3.32 4.17
C CYS A 80 2.72 3.87 5.52
N ASP A 81 3.27 5.09 5.56
CA ASP A 81 3.88 5.69 6.75
C ASP A 81 3.07 6.87 7.32
N LEU A 82 1.74 6.87 7.15
CA LEU A 82 0.80 7.87 7.66
C LEU A 82 0.04 7.37 8.92
N PRO A 83 0.63 7.42 10.14
CA PRO A 83 0.06 6.76 11.32
C PRO A 83 -1.19 7.43 11.90
N ASN A 84 -1.46 8.69 11.54
CA ASN A 84 -2.58 9.47 12.04
C ASN A 84 -3.72 9.59 11.02
N LEU A 85 -3.65 8.85 9.90
CA LEU A 85 -4.71 8.83 8.91
C LEU A 85 -5.97 8.19 9.50
N ASP A 86 -7.13 8.74 9.18
CA ASP A 86 -8.41 8.28 9.69
C ASP A 86 -9.46 8.16 8.57
N GLU A 87 -10.59 7.56 8.92
CA GLU A 87 -11.69 7.28 8.01
C GLU A 87 -12.26 8.56 7.40
N LYS A 88 -12.37 9.64 8.19
CA LYS A 88 -12.85 10.94 7.72
C LYS A 88 -11.98 11.50 6.60
N THR A 89 -10.65 11.32 6.71
CA THR A 89 -9.73 11.75 5.67
C THR A 89 -9.92 10.91 4.40
N ILE A 90 -10.12 9.60 4.53
CA ILE A 90 -10.40 8.73 3.37
C ILE A 90 -11.73 9.12 2.70
N GLU A 91 -12.81 9.29 3.47
CA GLU A 91 -14.12 9.72 2.96
C GLU A 91 -14.06 11.06 2.20
N CYS A 92 -13.18 11.97 2.61
CA CYS A 92 -12.99 13.25 1.94
C CYS A 92 -12.28 13.13 0.57
N LEU A 93 -11.49 12.06 0.38
CA LEU A 93 -10.72 11.82 -0.85
C LEU A 93 -11.45 10.93 -1.87
N LEU A 94 -12.54 10.28 -1.46
CA LEU A 94 -13.40 9.43 -2.30
C LEU A 94 -14.55 10.22 -2.93
#